data_AF-A0A0B2UMW3-F1
#
_entry.id   AF-A0A0B2UMW3-F1
#
_cell.length_a   1.000
_cell.length_b   1.000
_cell.length_c   1.000
_cell.angle_alpha   90.00
_cell.angle_beta   90.00
_cell.angle_gamma   90.00
#
_symmetry.space_group_name_H-M   'P 1'
#
loop_
_entity.id
_entity.type
_entity.pdbx_description
1 polymer ?
#
loop_
_entity_poly.entity_id
_entity_poly.type
_entity_poly.pdbx_seq_one_letter_code
_entity_poly.pdbx_strand_id
1 'polypeptide(L)'
;MASISKCNEVVFVKNYYNALCNKPSMIQNYYVDGSKLTICKETESPDECTEGFMKYIKSKIEGVLTKVLVSHVSHQKIDEERSIVNVVGQFVYGDKTQSRVSHQFIIMKIDGTVYIKNEILTFLNEDVVYETGEGRDIVVECEKDNVVEGIAMVYGMAGIESVRIGNDGKLSIVLGSEDDVSIIKKNALDFTEKGFGLKFALSEGKEDE
;
A
#
# COMPACT_ATOMS: atom_id res chain seq x y z
N MET A 1 -10.36 -28.87 -36.01
CA MET A 1 -10.20 -27.54 -35.39
C MET A 1 -10.41 -27.71 -33.89
N ALA A 2 -9.40 -27.43 -33.07
CA ALA A 2 -9.55 -27.53 -31.62
C ALA A 2 -10.34 -26.32 -31.11
N SER A 3 -11.50 -26.57 -30.53
CA SER A 3 -12.31 -25.56 -29.83
C SER A 3 -11.52 -25.04 -28.64
N ILE A 4 -11.21 -23.74 -28.64
CA ILE A 4 -10.68 -23.05 -27.46
C ILE A 4 -11.83 -22.99 -26.45
N SER A 5 -11.65 -23.62 -25.30
CA SER A 5 -12.59 -23.56 -24.18
C SER A 5 -12.93 -22.10 -23.85
N LYS A 6 -14.21 -21.80 -23.57
CA LYS A 6 -14.66 -20.49 -23.08
C LYS A 6 -13.76 -20.07 -21.91
N CYS A 7 -12.87 -19.11 -22.16
CA CYS A 7 -11.90 -18.65 -21.17
C CYS A 7 -12.61 -17.69 -20.22
N ASN A 8 -12.81 -18.10 -18.96
CA ASN A 8 -13.19 -17.18 -17.90
C ASN A 8 -11.94 -16.57 -17.25
N GLU A 9 -12.15 -15.60 -16.36
CA GLU A 9 -11.11 -14.78 -15.73
C GLU A 9 -10.09 -15.64 -14.96
N VAL A 10 -10.56 -16.70 -14.29
CA VAL A 10 -9.71 -17.63 -13.55
C VAL A 10 -8.86 -18.50 -14.48
N VAL A 11 -9.44 -18.97 -15.59
CA VAL A 11 -8.71 -19.75 -16.61
C VAL A 11 -7.65 -18.86 -17.29
N PHE A 12 -7.96 -17.59 -17.54
CA PHE A 12 -6.99 -16.60 -18.02
C PHE A 12 -5.78 -16.52 -17.08
N VAL A 13 -6.00 -16.29 -15.77
CA VAL A 13 -4.92 -16.19 -14.77
C VAL A 13 -4.04 -17.44 -14.76
N LYS A 14 -4.66 -18.63 -14.75
CA LYS A 14 -3.93 -19.90 -14.80
C LYS A 14 -3.06 -20.01 -16.05
N ASN A 15 -3.62 -19.69 -17.22
CA ASN A 15 -2.90 -19.79 -18.48
C ASN A 15 -1.77 -18.76 -18.59
N TYR A 16 -2.02 -17.53 -18.16
CA TYR A 16 -1.03 -16.45 -18.14
C TYR A 16 0.17 -16.83 -17.28
N TYR A 17 -0.04 -17.23 -16.01
CA TYR A 17 1.09 -17.60 -15.14
C TYR A 17 1.80 -18.87 -15.58
N ASN A 18 1.07 -19.82 -16.15
CA ASN A 18 1.69 -21.00 -16.76
C ASN A 18 2.58 -20.61 -17.94
N ALA A 19 2.15 -19.67 -18.80
CA ALA A 19 2.98 -19.12 -19.87
C ALA A 19 4.17 -18.35 -19.30
N LEU A 20 3.98 -17.56 -18.24
CA LEU A 20 5.04 -16.77 -17.63
C LEU A 20 6.19 -17.65 -17.08
N CYS A 21 5.86 -18.79 -16.49
CA CYS A 21 6.86 -19.74 -15.97
C CYS A 21 7.47 -20.62 -17.07
N ASN A 22 6.63 -21.17 -17.97
CA ASN A 22 7.05 -22.28 -18.84
C ASN A 22 7.28 -21.86 -20.30
N LYS A 23 6.65 -20.78 -20.77
CA LYS A 23 6.75 -20.30 -22.15
C LYS A 23 6.74 -18.76 -22.21
N PRO A 24 7.72 -18.06 -21.60
CA PRO A 24 7.67 -16.61 -21.47
C PRO A 24 7.52 -15.90 -22.82
N SER A 25 8.11 -16.43 -23.89
CA SER A 25 7.96 -15.87 -25.25
C SER A 25 6.50 -15.73 -25.73
N MET A 26 5.55 -16.46 -25.13
CA MET A 26 4.13 -16.40 -25.47
C MET A 26 3.38 -15.26 -24.75
N ILE A 27 3.98 -14.64 -23.73
CA ILE A 27 3.35 -13.56 -22.96
C ILE A 27 3.00 -12.36 -23.83
N GLN A 28 3.85 -12.04 -24.81
CA GLN A 28 3.59 -10.97 -25.78
C GLN A 28 2.25 -11.14 -26.52
N ASN A 29 1.77 -12.38 -26.71
CA ASN A 29 0.54 -12.67 -27.44
C ASN A 29 -0.73 -12.36 -26.63
N TYR A 30 -0.60 -12.06 -25.33
CA TYR A 30 -1.73 -11.64 -24.52
C TYR A 30 -2.05 -10.15 -24.71
N TYR A 31 -1.15 -9.36 -25.30
CA TYR A 31 -1.35 -7.93 -25.48
C TYR A 31 -1.88 -7.60 -26.87
N VAL A 32 -2.56 -6.47 -26.97
CA VAL A 32 -3.09 -5.90 -28.21
C VAL A 32 -2.57 -4.48 -28.38
N ASP A 33 -2.87 -3.87 -29.53
CA ASP A 33 -2.48 -2.49 -29.78
C ASP A 33 -3.10 -1.55 -28.74
N GLY A 34 -2.24 -0.68 -28.21
CA GLY A 34 -2.59 0.25 -27.13
C GLY A 34 -2.77 -0.42 -25.77
N SER A 35 -2.28 -1.64 -25.56
CA SER A 35 -2.12 -2.20 -24.22
C SER A 35 -1.07 -1.42 -23.42
N LYS A 36 -1.23 -1.42 -22.10
CA LYS A 36 -0.28 -0.78 -21.17
C LYS A 36 0.13 -1.75 -20.07
N LEU A 37 1.42 -1.77 -19.75
CA LEU A 37 2.00 -2.51 -18.65
C LEU A 37 2.74 -1.55 -17.72
N THR A 38 2.46 -1.63 -16.43
CA THR A 38 3.19 -0.92 -15.39
C THR A 38 3.80 -1.94 -14.43
N ILE A 39 5.09 -1.83 -14.16
CA ILE A 39 5.77 -2.64 -13.14
C ILE A 39 6.46 -1.72 -12.15
N CYS A 40 6.06 -1.77 -10.88
CA CYS A 40 6.55 -0.86 -9.83
C CYS A 40 6.74 -1.56 -8.48
N LYS A 41 7.34 -0.84 -7.54
CA LYS A 41 7.28 -1.11 -6.10
C LYS A 41 6.39 -0.08 -5.42
N GLU A 42 6.02 -0.33 -4.16
CA GLU A 42 5.04 0.46 -3.40
C GLU A 42 5.34 1.97 -3.32
N THR A 43 6.61 2.35 -3.26
CA THR A 43 7.07 3.75 -3.12
C THR A 43 7.71 4.32 -4.37
N GLU A 44 7.91 3.51 -5.41
CA GLU A 44 8.59 3.93 -6.63
C GLU A 44 7.61 4.59 -7.61
N SER A 45 8.09 5.58 -8.36
CA SER A 45 7.28 6.17 -9.44
C SER A 45 6.97 5.11 -10.50
N PRO A 46 5.70 4.97 -10.92
CA PRO A 46 5.33 3.97 -11.91
C PRO A 46 5.94 4.32 -13.26
N ASP A 47 6.50 3.31 -13.92
CA ASP A 47 7.01 3.39 -15.28
C ASP A 47 6.08 2.58 -16.21
N GLU A 48 5.69 3.18 -17.33
CA GLU A 48 4.73 2.60 -18.27
C GLU A 48 5.46 2.03 -19.50
N CYS A 49 5.12 0.80 -19.84
CA CYS A 49 5.54 0.09 -21.04
C CYS A 49 4.34 -0.08 -21.98
N THR A 50 4.50 0.32 -23.24
CA THR A 50 3.45 0.20 -24.28
C THR A 50 3.84 -0.73 -25.43
N GLU A 51 5.09 -1.21 -25.46
CA GLU A 51 5.61 -2.12 -26.48
C GLU A 51 6.72 -3.02 -25.92
N GLY A 52 6.99 -4.15 -26.57
CA GLY A 52 8.05 -5.06 -26.13
C GLY A 52 7.84 -5.61 -24.71
N PHE A 53 6.58 -5.83 -24.31
CA PHE A 53 6.16 -6.22 -22.96
C PHE A 53 7.02 -7.34 -22.36
N MET A 54 7.31 -8.40 -23.13
CA MET A 54 8.13 -9.49 -22.61
C MET A 54 9.55 -9.05 -22.23
N LYS A 55 10.16 -8.17 -23.03
CA LYS A 55 11.49 -7.62 -22.73
C LYS A 55 11.43 -6.77 -21.47
N TYR A 56 10.38 -5.96 -21.33
CA TYR A 56 10.15 -5.14 -20.13
C TYR A 56 9.96 -5.99 -18.87
N ILE A 57 9.09 -7.01 -18.92
CA ILE A 57 8.88 -7.97 -17.82
C ILE A 57 10.20 -8.62 -17.41
N LYS A 58 10.98 -9.15 -18.37
CA LYS A 58 12.29 -9.76 -18.07
C LYS A 58 13.28 -8.79 -17.43
N SER A 59 13.21 -7.50 -17.78
CA SER A 59 14.11 -6.49 -17.21
C SER A 59 13.77 -6.14 -15.76
N LYS A 60 12.53 -6.40 -15.31
CA LYS A 60 12.05 -6.08 -13.97
C LYS A 60 11.97 -7.30 -13.04
N ILE A 61 11.84 -8.51 -13.59
CA ILE A 61 11.85 -9.77 -12.84
C ILE A 61 13.31 -10.24 -12.73
N GLU A 62 13.92 -10.04 -11.56
CA GLU A 62 15.31 -10.41 -11.27
C GLU A 62 15.46 -11.94 -11.10
N GLY A 63 15.55 -12.67 -12.21
CA GLY A 63 15.88 -14.09 -12.22
C GLY A 63 14.91 -14.97 -12.99
N VAL A 64 15.13 -16.29 -12.93
CA VAL A 64 14.28 -17.27 -13.61
C VAL A 64 13.09 -17.60 -12.72
N LEU A 65 11.90 -17.17 -13.12
CA LEU A 65 10.66 -17.53 -12.44
C LEU A 65 10.35 -19.03 -12.63
N THR A 66 10.24 -19.77 -11.53
CA THR A 66 9.99 -21.23 -11.56
C THR A 66 8.53 -21.60 -11.31
N LYS A 67 7.86 -20.86 -10.44
CA LYS A 67 6.43 -21.02 -10.15
C LYS A 67 5.85 -19.73 -9.59
N VAL A 68 4.53 -19.61 -9.68
CA VAL A 68 3.75 -18.56 -9.04
C VAL A 68 2.80 -19.22 -8.04
N LEU A 69 2.84 -18.78 -6.79
CA LEU A 69 1.91 -19.19 -5.75
C LEU A 69 0.80 -18.14 -5.67
N VAL A 70 -0.43 -18.53 -6.00
CA VAL A 70 -1.58 -17.61 -6.00
C VAL A 70 -2.33 -17.76 -4.68
N SER A 71 -2.33 -16.70 -3.88
CA SER A 71 -3.02 -16.66 -2.58
C SER A 71 -4.49 -16.26 -2.73
N HIS A 72 -4.78 -15.35 -3.66
CA HIS A 72 -6.13 -14.88 -3.92
C HIS A 72 -6.30 -14.46 -5.38
N VAL A 73 -7.50 -14.72 -5.92
CA VAL A 73 -7.94 -14.18 -7.22
C VAL A 73 -9.34 -13.64 -7.02
N SER A 74 -9.54 -12.36 -7.35
CA SER A 74 -10.85 -11.76 -7.48
C SER A 74 -11.01 -11.17 -8.87
N HIS A 75 -12.26 -11.05 -9.32
CA HIS A 75 -12.56 -10.43 -10.59
C HIS A 75 -13.93 -9.77 -10.53
N GLN A 76 -14.08 -8.73 -11.34
CA GLN A 76 -15.33 -8.01 -11.51
C GLN A 76 -15.50 -7.66 -12.98
N LYS A 77 -16.71 -7.89 -13.51
CA LYS A 77 -17.04 -7.45 -14.87
C LYS A 77 -17.20 -5.94 -14.89
N ILE A 78 -16.57 -5.29 -15.85
CA ILE A 78 -16.82 -3.88 -16.17
C ILE A 78 -18.05 -3.81 -17.07
N ASP A 79 -18.07 -4.65 -18.10
CA ASP A 79 -19.17 -4.84 -19.04
C ASP A 79 -19.14 -6.27 -19.63
N GLU A 80 -19.83 -6.51 -20.74
CA GLU A 80 -19.91 -7.83 -21.38
C GLU A 80 -18.57 -8.32 -21.94
N GLU A 81 -17.71 -7.39 -22.35
CA GLU A 81 -16.45 -7.69 -23.03
C GLU A 81 -15.22 -7.49 -22.13
N ARG A 82 -15.35 -6.73 -21.04
CA ARG A 82 -14.24 -6.32 -20.18
C ARG A 82 -14.40 -6.75 -18.75
N SER A 83 -13.28 -7.07 -18.11
CA SER A 83 -13.24 -7.44 -16.68
C SER A 83 -11.95 -6.97 -16.04
N ILE A 84 -12.05 -6.61 -14.76
CA ILE A 84 -10.91 -6.39 -13.87
C ILE A 84 -10.62 -7.72 -13.18
N VAL A 85 -9.35 -8.09 -13.13
CA VAL A 85 -8.87 -9.27 -12.41
C VAL A 85 -7.75 -8.83 -11.47
N ASN A 86 -7.88 -9.15 -10.19
CA ASN A 86 -6.86 -8.88 -9.19
C ASN A 86 -6.31 -10.21 -8.67
N VAL A 87 -5.00 -10.30 -8.59
CA VAL A 87 -4.29 -11.47 -8.10
C VAL A 87 -3.32 -11.03 -7.02
N VAL A 88 -3.38 -11.67 -5.86
CA VAL A 88 -2.35 -11.56 -4.82
C VAL A 88 -1.63 -12.89 -4.75
N GLY A 89 -0.31 -12.85 -4.74
CA GLY A 89 0.50 -14.07 -4.74
C GLY A 89 1.98 -13.83 -4.52
N GLN A 90 2.77 -14.82 -4.88
CA GLN A 90 4.22 -14.82 -4.74
C GLN A 90 4.89 -15.40 -5.97
N PHE A 91 5.93 -14.73 -6.43
CA PHE A 91 6.87 -15.25 -7.41
C PHE A 91 7.96 -16.06 -6.71
N VAL A 92 8.28 -17.24 -7.24
CA VAL A 92 9.35 -18.09 -6.72
C VAL A 92 10.41 -18.27 -7.78
N TYR A 93 11.63 -17.87 -7.47
CA TYR A 93 12.76 -17.85 -8.40
C TYR A 93 13.60 -19.12 -8.34
N GLY A 94 14.48 -19.31 -9.33
CA GLY A 94 15.36 -20.48 -9.43
C GLY A 94 16.32 -20.66 -8.26
N ASP A 95 16.72 -19.56 -7.61
CA ASP A 95 17.53 -19.55 -6.38
C ASP A 95 16.69 -19.76 -5.10
N LYS A 96 15.38 -20.01 -5.25
CA LYS A 96 14.39 -20.19 -4.18
C LYS A 96 14.03 -18.93 -3.39
N THR A 97 14.54 -17.76 -3.79
CA THR A 97 14.03 -16.49 -3.26
C THR A 97 12.56 -16.31 -3.69
N GLN A 98 11.86 -15.43 -2.97
CA GLN A 98 10.44 -15.18 -3.21
C GLN A 98 10.15 -13.69 -3.10
N SER A 99 9.26 -13.21 -3.98
CA SER A 99 8.74 -11.84 -3.92
C SER A 99 7.23 -11.88 -3.88
N ARG A 100 6.64 -11.15 -2.93
CA ARG A 100 5.19 -10.95 -2.86
C ARG A 100 4.77 -9.98 -3.96
N VAL A 101 3.64 -10.26 -4.58
CA VAL A 101 3.13 -9.47 -5.70
C VAL A 101 1.64 -9.23 -5.59
N SER A 102 1.24 -8.02 -5.98
CA SER A 102 -0.12 -7.69 -6.37
C SER A 102 -0.13 -7.50 -7.88
N HIS A 103 -1.03 -8.19 -8.58
CA HIS A 103 -1.09 -8.18 -10.03
C HIS A 103 -2.52 -7.91 -10.48
N GLN A 104 -2.71 -6.80 -11.18
CA GLN A 104 -4.00 -6.33 -11.63
C GLN A 104 -4.04 -6.35 -13.15
N PHE A 105 -5.15 -6.81 -13.71
CA PHE A 105 -5.37 -6.85 -15.15
C PHE A 105 -6.72 -6.22 -15.46
N ILE A 106 -6.76 -5.38 -16.49
CA ILE A 106 -7.98 -5.14 -17.26
C ILE A 106 -7.88 -6.02 -18.49
N ILE A 107 -8.74 -7.03 -18.56
CA ILE A 107 -8.82 -7.94 -19.71
C ILE A 107 -10.01 -7.58 -20.60
N MET A 108 -9.87 -7.86 -21.88
CA MET A 108 -10.91 -7.69 -22.90
C MET A 108 -11.09 -8.96 -23.71
N LYS A 109 -12.32 -9.24 -24.15
CA LYS A 109 -12.67 -10.37 -25.00
C LYS A 109 -12.92 -9.88 -26.42
N ILE A 110 -12.11 -10.34 -27.37
CA ILE A 110 -12.28 -10.09 -28.81
C ILE A 110 -12.46 -11.44 -29.49
N ASP A 111 -13.59 -11.65 -30.14
CA ASP A 111 -13.95 -12.92 -30.81
C ASP A 111 -13.77 -14.16 -29.90
N GLY A 112 -14.10 -14.01 -28.62
CA GLY A 112 -13.97 -15.06 -27.61
C GLY A 112 -12.54 -15.30 -27.10
N THR A 113 -11.54 -14.58 -27.61
CA THR A 113 -10.15 -14.61 -27.13
C THR A 113 -9.91 -13.52 -26.11
N VAL A 114 -9.22 -13.85 -25.03
CA VAL A 114 -8.92 -12.92 -23.93
C VAL A 114 -7.57 -12.24 -24.17
N TYR A 115 -7.57 -10.91 -24.12
CA TYR A 115 -6.39 -10.06 -24.21
C TYR A 115 -6.28 -9.14 -23.00
N ILE A 116 -5.07 -8.67 -22.72
CA ILE A 116 -4.75 -7.73 -21.66
C ILE A 116 -4.78 -6.33 -22.26
N LYS A 117 -5.69 -5.48 -21.76
CA LYS A 117 -5.72 -4.06 -22.11
C LYS A 117 -4.84 -3.23 -21.17
N ASN A 118 -4.87 -3.51 -19.88
CA ASN A 118 -3.98 -2.91 -18.88
C ASN A 118 -3.45 -3.99 -17.94
N GLU A 119 -2.20 -3.85 -17.51
CA GLU A 119 -1.55 -4.70 -16.53
C GLU A 119 -0.75 -3.85 -15.57
N ILE A 120 -0.92 -4.11 -14.27
CA ILE A 120 -0.16 -3.47 -13.21
C ILE A 120 0.39 -4.59 -12.32
N LEU A 121 1.71 -4.74 -12.31
CA LEU A 121 2.42 -5.64 -11.42
C LEU A 121 3.16 -4.81 -10.36
N THR A 122 2.79 -5.00 -9.11
CA THR A 122 3.43 -4.35 -7.97
C THR A 122 4.15 -5.38 -7.12
N PHE A 123 5.44 -5.18 -6.90
CA PHE A 123 6.19 -5.92 -5.89
C PHE A 123 5.89 -5.33 -4.51
N LEU A 124 5.53 -6.21 -3.57
CA LEU A 124 5.17 -5.86 -2.21
C LEU A 124 6.37 -6.17 -1.31
N ASN A 125 6.94 -5.13 -0.72
CA ASN A 125 7.98 -5.21 0.30
C ASN A 125 7.44 -4.84 1.69
N GLU A 126 6.17 -4.45 1.76
CA GLU A 126 5.55 -3.88 2.94
C GLU A 126 6.27 -2.58 3.38
N ASP A 127 6.75 -1.79 2.40
CA ASP A 127 7.50 -0.55 2.64
C ASP A 127 6.60 0.59 3.16
N VAL A 128 5.30 0.52 2.85
CA VAL A 128 4.30 1.51 3.29
C VAL A 128 3.53 0.94 4.48
N VAL A 129 3.91 1.38 5.68
CA VAL A 129 3.26 0.97 6.93
C VAL A 129 2.34 2.09 7.40
N TYR A 130 1.05 1.78 7.51
CA TYR A 130 0.10 2.63 8.21
C TYR A 130 -0.06 2.09 9.62
N GLU A 131 0.63 2.71 10.57
CA GLU A 131 0.42 2.43 11.98
C GLU A 131 -0.76 3.27 12.45
N THR A 132 -1.60 2.69 13.31
CA THR A 132 -2.52 3.51 14.08
C THR A 132 -1.67 4.41 14.95
N GLY A 133 -1.61 5.70 14.62
CA GLY A 133 -1.06 6.74 15.48
C GLY A 133 -1.97 6.91 16.70
N GLU A 134 -2.04 5.89 17.55
CA GLU A 134 -2.95 5.86 18.68
C GLU A 134 -2.24 6.46 19.91
N GLY A 135 -2.75 7.60 20.37
CA GLY A 135 -2.60 8.04 21.76
C GLY A 135 -1.34 8.82 22.12
N ARG A 136 -0.41 9.07 21.19
CA ARG A 136 0.82 9.86 21.46
C ARG A 136 0.63 11.38 21.34
N ASP A 137 -0.53 11.81 20.85
CA ASP A 137 -0.87 13.23 20.73
C ASP A 137 -1.45 13.77 22.03
N ILE A 138 -0.83 14.85 22.52
CA ILE A 138 -1.35 15.69 23.59
C ILE A 138 -1.55 17.11 23.10
N VAL A 139 -2.55 17.79 23.66
CA VAL A 139 -2.79 19.21 23.46
C VAL A 139 -2.62 19.91 24.80
N VAL A 140 -1.63 20.79 24.86
CA VAL A 140 -1.41 21.72 25.98
C VAL A 140 -2.06 23.05 25.61
N GLU A 141 -3.06 23.45 26.38
CA GLU A 141 -3.72 24.75 26.27
C GLU A 141 -2.96 25.74 27.16
N CYS A 142 -2.30 26.71 26.51
CA CYS A 142 -1.54 27.77 27.16
C CYS A 142 -1.88 29.13 26.55
N GLU A 143 -1.65 30.22 27.28
CA GLU A 143 -1.63 31.55 26.70
C GLU A 143 -0.46 31.70 25.72
N LYS A 144 -0.58 32.58 24.72
CA LYS A 144 0.43 32.73 23.65
C LYS A 144 1.85 33.01 24.17
N ASP A 145 1.96 33.73 25.29
CA ASP A 145 3.25 34.08 25.90
C ASP A 145 3.87 32.91 26.69
N ASN A 146 3.11 31.85 26.98
CA ASN A 146 3.51 30.71 27.80
C ASN A 146 3.81 29.44 26.98
N VAL A 147 3.82 29.54 25.65
CA VAL A 147 4.09 28.41 24.73
C VAL A 147 5.44 27.75 25.01
N VAL A 148 6.48 28.55 25.22
CA VAL A 148 7.84 28.02 25.50
C VAL A 148 7.88 27.25 26.82
N GLU A 149 7.16 27.74 27.83
CA GLU A 149 7.07 27.09 29.14
C GLU A 149 6.26 25.79 29.05
N GLY A 150 5.18 25.76 28.27
CA GLY A 150 4.42 24.55 27.98
C GLY A 150 5.26 23.46 27.31
N ILE A 151 6.11 23.82 26.33
CA ILE A 151 7.05 22.86 25.70
C ILE A 151 8.08 22.37 26.71
N ALA A 152 8.69 23.28 27.46
CA ALA A 152 9.72 22.94 28.44
C ALA A 152 9.19 21.99 29.53
N MET A 153 7.93 22.18 29.92
CA MET A 153 7.24 21.32 30.88
C MET A 153 7.10 19.88 30.36
N VAL A 154 6.62 19.71 29.13
CA VAL A 154 6.47 18.38 28.53
C VAL A 154 7.82 17.72 28.28
N TYR A 155 8.80 18.48 27.78
CA TYR A 155 10.15 17.98 27.55
C TYR A 155 10.86 17.54 28.83
N GLY A 156 10.55 18.17 29.97
CA GLY A 156 11.07 17.77 31.28
C GLY A 156 10.52 16.44 31.79
N MET A 157 9.44 15.92 31.21
CA MET A 157 8.75 14.71 31.65
C MET A 157 8.83 13.57 30.62
N ALA A 158 8.84 13.89 29.33
CA ALA A 158 8.64 12.94 28.24
C ALA A 158 9.45 13.30 27.00
N GLY A 159 9.75 12.28 26.18
CA GLY A 159 10.29 12.47 24.85
C GLY A 159 9.28 13.19 23.94
N ILE A 160 9.71 14.25 23.27
CA ILE A 160 8.91 14.97 22.26
C ILE A 160 9.42 14.58 20.88
N GLU A 161 8.53 14.07 20.03
CA GLU A 161 8.80 13.79 18.62
C GLU A 161 8.57 15.03 17.76
N SER A 162 7.45 15.73 17.97
CA SER A 162 7.17 16.97 17.26
C SER A 162 6.27 17.92 18.03
N VAL A 163 6.33 19.21 17.68
CA VAL A 163 5.52 20.28 18.27
C VAL A 163 4.87 21.11 17.17
N ARG A 164 3.59 21.42 17.32
CA ARG A 164 2.84 22.34 16.47
C ARG A 164 2.14 23.38 17.33
N ILE A 165 2.37 24.66 17.01
CA ILE A 165 1.71 25.79 17.67
C ILE A 165 0.53 26.21 16.80
N GLY A 166 -0.68 26.11 17.34
CA GLY A 166 -1.91 26.58 16.71
C GLY A 166 -2.03 28.11 16.76
N ASN A 167 -2.80 28.67 15.83
CA ASN A 167 -3.05 30.13 15.76
C ASN A 167 -3.83 30.66 16.99
N ASP A 168 -4.49 29.76 17.72
CA ASP A 168 -5.22 30.00 18.96
C ASP A 168 -4.35 29.94 20.22
N GLY A 169 -3.04 29.72 20.09
CA GLY A 169 -2.12 29.59 21.23
C GLY A 169 -2.10 28.19 21.84
N LYS A 170 -2.84 27.23 21.29
CA LYS A 170 -2.77 25.83 21.71
C LYS A 170 -1.55 25.14 21.12
N LEU A 171 -1.05 24.18 21.87
CA LEU A 171 0.19 23.50 21.57
C LEU A 171 -0.08 22.00 21.43
N SER A 172 -0.01 21.51 20.20
CA SER A 172 -0.14 20.08 19.90
C SER A 172 1.24 19.46 19.91
N ILE A 173 1.44 18.43 20.73
CA ILE A 173 2.71 17.71 20.86
C ILE A 173 2.48 16.24 20.54
N VAL A 174 3.33 15.70 19.67
CA VAL A 174 3.47 14.26 19.45
C VAL A 174 4.58 13.75 20.38
N LEU A 175 4.27 12.82 21.27
CA LEU A 175 5.23 12.19 22.18
C LEU A 175 6.01 11.04 21.52
N GLY A 176 7.22 10.79 22.00
CA GLY A 176 8.13 9.79 21.42
C GLY A 176 7.68 8.34 21.59
N SER A 177 6.84 8.04 22.59
CA SER A 177 6.38 6.68 22.89
C SER A 177 5.04 6.66 23.65
N GLU A 178 4.44 5.48 23.82
CA GLU A 178 3.26 5.31 24.71
C GLU A 178 3.61 5.41 26.21
N ASP A 179 4.85 5.05 26.59
CA ASP A 179 5.34 5.21 27.95
C ASP A 179 5.39 6.70 28.33
N ASP A 180 5.80 7.56 27.40
CA ASP A 180 5.77 9.01 27.54
C ASP A 180 4.34 9.52 27.81
N VAL A 181 3.34 8.99 27.11
CA VAL A 181 1.91 9.34 27.35
C VAL A 181 1.50 8.98 28.77
N SER A 182 1.93 7.80 29.24
CA SER A 182 1.64 7.32 30.59
C SER A 182 2.33 8.16 31.66
N ILE A 183 3.55 8.67 31.40
CA ILE A 183 4.25 9.63 32.26
C ILE A 183 3.48 10.95 32.32
N ILE A 184 3.06 11.50 31.18
CA ILE A 184 2.28 12.74 31.12
C ILE A 184 0.92 12.59 31.83
N LYS A 185 0.22 11.44 31.66
CA LYS A 185 -1.04 11.15 32.39
C LYS A 185 -0.85 11.13 33.90
N LYS A 186 0.24 10.53 34.40
CA LYS A 186 0.54 10.47 35.84
C LYS A 186 0.84 11.84 36.44
N ASN A 187 1.37 12.77 35.65
CA ASN A 187 1.75 14.12 36.08
C ASN A 187 0.77 15.21 35.57
N ALA A 188 -0.45 14.84 35.17
CA ALA A 188 -1.42 15.77 34.60
C ALA A 188 -1.81 16.92 35.56
N LEU A 189 -1.71 16.70 36.87
CA LEU A 189 -1.99 17.72 37.89
C LEU A 189 -0.98 18.87 37.85
N ASP A 190 0.30 18.58 37.61
CA ASP A 190 1.36 19.59 37.53
C ASP A 190 1.02 20.65 36.46
N PHE A 191 0.44 20.22 35.33
CA PHE A 191 0.01 21.12 34.25
C PHE A 191 -1.05 22.10 34.75
N THR A 192 -2.04 21.59 35.45
CA THR A 192 -3.14 22.43 35.99
C THR A 192 -2.63 23.39 37.06
N GLU A 193 -1.72 22.94 37.93
CA GLU A 193 -1.09 23.79 38.97
C GLU A 193 -0.27 24.94 38.39
N LYS A 194 0.31 24.75 37.21
CA LYS A 194 1.04 25.78 36.46
C LYS A 194 0.15 26.62 35.53
N GLY A 195 -1.16 26.40 35.54
CA GLY A 195 -2.11 27.16 34.72
C GLY A 195 -2.24 26.67 33.27
N PHE A 196 -1.78 25.46 32.96
CA PHE A 196 -1.93 24.83 31.64
C PHE A 196 -3.12 23.87 31.62
N GLY A 197 -3.92 23.93 30.54
CA GLY A 197 -4.90 22.88 30.23
C GLY A 197 -4.20 21.72 29.52
N LEU A 198 -4.59 20.47 29.83
CA LEU A 198 -4.05 19.28 29.17
C LEU A 198 -5.18 18.41 28.63
N LYS A 199 -5.13 18.09 27.35
CA LYS A 199 -6.04 17.15 26.69
C LYS A 199 -5.21 16.08 25.99
N PHE A 200 -5.68 14.85 26.07
CA PHE A 200 -5.13 13.75 25.28
C PHE A 200 -6.02 13.60 24.07
N ALA A 201 -5.43 13.41 22.88
CA ALA A 201 -6.23 12.99 21.75
C ALA A 201 -6.90 11.67 22.14
N LEU A 202 -8.24 11.66 22.17
CA LEU A 202 -8.95 10.39 22.26
C LEU A 202 -8.59 9.62 21.00
N SER A 203 -8.26 8.34 21.15
CA SER A 203 -8.49 7.41 20.06
C SER A 203 -9.99 7.50 19.78
N GLU A 204 -10.39 8.37 18.85
CA GLU A 204 -11.75 8.39 18.34
C GLU A 204 -11.93 7.04 17.67
N GLY A 205 -12.46 6.10 18.44
CA GLY A 205 -13.23 5.00 17.88
C GLY A 205 -14.25 5.67 16.98
N LYS A 206 -14.19 5.33 15.69
CA LYS A 206 -15.19 5.69 14.70
C LYS A 206 -16.57 5.52 15.34
N GLU A 207 -17.23 6.61 15.68
CA GLU A 207 -18.67 6.60 15.78
C GLU A 207 -19.17 6.56 14.35
N ASP A 208 -19.88 5.48 14.04
CA ASP A 208 -20.58 5.25 12.80
C ASP A 208 -21.50 6.43 12.46
N GLU A 209 -21.32 7.05 11.29
CA GLU A 209 -22.41 7.55 10.43
C GLU A 209 -22.08 7.33 8.94
#